data_AF-A0A3C0IDB5-F1
#
_entry.id   AF-A0A3C0IDB5-F1
#
_cell.length_a   1.000
_cell.length_b   1.000
_cell.length_c   1.000
_cell.angle_alpha   90.00
_cell.angle_beta   90.00
_cell.angle_gamma   90.00
#
_symmetry.space_group_name_H-M   'P 1'
#
loop_
_entity.id
_entity.type
_entity.pdbx_description
1 polymer ?
#
loop_
_entity_poly.entity_id
_entity_poly.type
_entity_poly.pdbx_seq_one_letter_code
_entity_poly.pdbx_strand_id
1 'polypeptide(L)'
;MKKTVFASFVIFWMVAGICPAILQAQVYNIYGSYGQQQGTMSQDYLIPNRMNLNNNTGQNIGYSQPNYLIQQRTDLYDSKNQSMGYNQNNYLIQQRVDMYDQKGQLNGYMQQDYLQNNRVNIYDSRGSQQGYYQVNPMQQNTIDLYDNSHKKVQTIRKSPY
;
A
#
# COMPACT_ATOMS: atom_id res chain seq x y z
N MET A 1 -17.74 0.28 15.71
CA MET A 1 -16.59 1.11 15.29
C MET A 1 -15.49 0.20 14.74
N LYS A 2 -15.46 -0.10 13.43
CA LYS A 2 -14.40 -0.95 12.81
C LYS A 2 -13.96 -0.48 11.40
N LYS A 3 -14.47 0.65 10.90
CA LYS A 3 -14.24 1.11 9.52
C LYS A 3 -12.93 1.89 9.33
N THR A 4 -12.39 2.49 10.39
CA THR A 4 -11.21 3.36 10.29
C THR A 4 -9.89 2.60 10.21
N VAL A 5 -9.82 1.39 10.79
CA VAL A 5 -8.59 0.58 10.83
C VAL A 5 -8.24 0.04 9.44
N PHE A 6 -9.24 -0.36 8.64
CA PHE A 6 -9.02 -0.87 7.27
C PHE A 6 -8.40 0.18 6.34
N ALA A 7 -8.85 1.43 6.39
CA ALA A 7 -8.33 2.47 5.50
C ALA A 7 -6.86 2.83 5.79
N SER A 8 -6.45 2.88 7.07
CA SER A 8 -5.06 3.15 7.43
C SER A 8 -4.14 1.93 7.29
N PHE A 9 -4.65 0.70 7.51
CA PHE A 9 -3.88 -0.53 7.31
C PHE A 9 -3.54 -0.76 5.84
N VAL A 10 -4.51 -0.65 4.92
CA VAL A 10 -4.29 -1.04 3.52
C VAL A 10 -3.33 -0.09 2.80
N ILE A 11 -3.29 1.21 3.15
CA ILE A 11 -2.27 2.15 2.63
C ILE A 11 -0.86 1.65 2.97
N PHE A 12 -0.63 1.28 4.23
CA PHE A 12 0.69 0.90 4.75
C PHE A 12 1.21 -0.37 4.03
N TRP A 13 0.31 -1.32 3.80
CA TRP A 13 0.59 -2.55 3.06
C TRP A 13 0.69 -2.33 1.54
N MET A 14 -0.01 -1.34 0.99
CA MET A 14 0.07 -0.99 -0.44
C MET A 14 1.38 -0.29 -0.81
N VAL A 15 1.94 0.57 0.04
CA VAL A 15 3.23 1.26 -0.23
C VAL A 15 4.33 0.27 -0.60
N ALA A 16 4.28 -0.91 0.01
CA ALA A 16 5.31 -1.92 -0.09
C ALA A 16 5.05 -3.01 -1.16
N GLY A 17 3.82 -3.09 -1.71
CA GLY A 17 3.44 -4.08 -2.74
C GLY A 17 2.94 -3.49 -4.06
N ILE A 18 2.70 -2.18 -4.13
CA ILE A 18 2.54 -1.48 -5.41
C ILE A 18 3.90 -1.56 -6.10
N CYS A 19 3.91 -2.26 -7.24
CA CYS A 19 5.06 -2.40 -8.11
C CYS A 19 5.75 -1.04 -8.29
N PRO A 20 7.07 -0.91 -8.01
CA PRO A 20 7.80 0.35 -8.18
C PRO A 20 7.68 0.95 -9.59
N ALA A 21 7.28 0.14 -10.57
CA ALA A 21 7.01 0.58 -11.95
C ALA A 21 5.85 1.58 -12.10
N ILE A 22 4.92 1.66 -11.13
CA ILE A 22 3.76 2.58 -11.20
C ILE A 22 4.04 3.88 -10.43
N LEU A 23 4.99 3.87 -9.49
CA LEU A 23 5.28 5.03 -8.66
C LEU A 23 6.46 5.85 -9.21
N GLN A 24 6.19 6.73 -10.18
CA GLN A 24 7.18 7.64 -10.80
C GLN A 24 7.21 9.05 -10.18
N ALA A 25 6.68 9.23 -8.97
CA ALA A 25 6.59 10.54 -8.32
C ALA A 25 7.32 10.55 -6.99
N GLN A 26 7.86 11.72 -6.63
CA GLN A 26 8.40 11.93 -5.29
C GLN A 26 7.30 11.99 -4.23
N VAL A 27 6.08 12.39 -4.60
CA VAL A 27 4.95 12.56 -3.67
C VAL A 27 3.63 12.07 -4.26
N TYR A 28 2.82 11.42 -3.43
CA TYR A 28 1.45 10.99 -3.68
C TYR A 28 0.51 11.53 -2.62
N ASN A 29 -0.65 12.03 -3.04
CA ASN A 29 -1.73 12.46 -2.18
C ASN A 29 -2.71 11.31 -1.96
N ILE A 30 -3.14 11.15 -0.72
CA ILE A 30 -4.09 10.11 -0.31
C ILE A 30 -5.42 10.79 0.00
N TYR A 31 -6.49 10.38 -0.67
CA TYR A 31 -7.83 10.92 -0.51
C TYR A 31 -8.80 9.86 0.00
N GLY A 32 -9.64 10.23 0.96
CA GLY A 32 -10.72 9.37 1.43
C GLY A 32 -11.86 9.25 0.42
N SER A 33 -12.86 8.42 0.74
CA SER A 33 -14.04 8.18 -0.10
C SER A 33 -14.87 9.43 -0.43
N TYR A 34 -14.75 10.50 0.35
CA TYR A 34 -15.47 11.76 0.14
C TYR A 34 -14.59 12.85 -0.51
N GLY A 35 -13.38 12.50 -0.99
CA GLY A 35 -12.50 13.40 -1.73
C GLY A 35 -11.60 14.30 -0.88
N GLN A 36 -11.71 14.24 0.45
CA GLN A 36 -10.82 14.94 1.36
C GLN A 36 -9.43 14.30 1.41
N GLN A 37 -8.38 15.12 1.40
CA GLN A 37 -7.00 14.63 1.58
C GLN A 37 -6.81 14.15 3.03
N GLN A 38 -6.33 12.92 3.18
CA GLN A 38 -6.08 12.26 4.47
C GLN A 38 -4.59 12.22 4.81
N GLY A 39 -3.72 12.41 3.82
CA GLY A 39 -2.28 12.37 4.01
C GLY A 39 -1.51 12.39 2.71
N THR A 40 -0.22 12.13 2.84
CA THR A 40 0.70 11.98 1.71
C THR A 40 1.59 10.77 1.90
N MET A 41 2.10 10.27 0.77
CA MET A 41 3.17 9.31 0.72
C MET A 41 4.29 9.94 -0.10
N SER A 42 5.52 9.95 0.40
CA SER A 42 6.62 10.59 -0.29
C SER A 42 7.91 9.80 -0.15
N GLN A 43 8.70 9.78 -1.21
CA GLN A 43 10.06 9.26 -1.16
C GLN A 43 10.87 10.07 -0.14
N ASP A 44 11.54 9.39 0.77
CA ASP A 44 12.47 10.01 1.71
C ASP A 44 13.65 10.60 0.93
N TYR A 45 13.99 11.84 1.26
CA TYR A 45 15.05 12.59 0.58
C TYR A 45 16.46 12.11 0.96
N LEU A 46 16.64 11.63 2.18
CA LEU A 46 17.93 11.21 2.72
C LEU A 46 18.16 9.71 2.60
N ILE A 47 17.09 8.92 2.58
CA ILE A 47 17.14 7.45 2.60
C ILE A 47 16.54 6.89 1.31
N PRO A 48 17.38 6.41 0.37
CA PRO A 48 16.92 5.90 -0.91
C PRO A 48 15.88 4.79 -0.77
N ASN A 49 14.83 4.85 -1.58
CA ASN A 49 13.72 3.89 -1.64
C ASN A 49 12.87 3.78 -0.37
N ARG A 50 13.16 4.55 0.70
CA ARG A 50 12.22 4.68 1.82
C ARG A 50 11.03 5.54 1.39
N MET A 51 9.83 5.10 1.70
CA MET A 51 8.60 5.86 1.47
C MET A 51 8.00 6.26 2.81
N ASN A 52 7.95 7.55 3.07
CA ASN A 52 7.34 8.13 4.26
C ASN A 52 5.84 8.28 4.08
N LEU A 53 5.09 8.04 5.15
CA LEU A 53 3.66 8.28 5.23
C LEU A 53 3.41 9.42 6.20
N ASN A 54 2.71 10.45 5.74
CA ASN A 54 2.35 11.60 6.55
C ASN A 54 0.84 11.73 6.63
N ASN A 55 0.33 12.13 7.79
CA ASN A 55 -1.09 12.48 7.93
C ASN A 55 -1.41 13.82 7.24
N ASN A 56 -2.68 14.23 7.25
CA ASN A 56 -3.15 15.48 6.65
C ASN A 56 -2.56 16.76 7.30
N THR A 57 -1.93 16.67 8.47
CA THR A 57 -1.22 17.78 9.12
C THR A 57 0.28 17.80 8.76
N GLY A 58 0.75 16.85 7.95
CA GLY A 58 2.16 16.72 7.57
C GLY A 58 3.03 15.97 8.57
N GLN A 59 2.45 15.43 9.65
CA GLN A 59 3.21 14.63 10.61
C GLN A 59 3.48 13.24 10.04
N ASN A 60 4.73 12.78 10.15
CA ASN A 60 5.08 11.40 9.82
C ASN A 60 4.39 10.42 10.77
N ILE A 61 3.69 9.44 10.19
CA ILE A 61 2.98 8.39 10.93
C ILE A 61 3.63 7.01 10.73
N GLY A 62 4.70 6.95 9.94
CA GLY A 62 5.47 5.75 9.65
C GLY A 62 6.13 5.81 8.28
N TYR A 63 6.78 4.72 7.92
CA TYR A 63 7.43 4.55 6.63
C TYR A 63 7.54 3.08 6.23
N SER A 64 7.80 2.86 4.95
CA SER A 64 8.25 1.58 4.42
C SER A 64 9.66 1.71 3.86
N GLN A 65 10.45 0.65 3.91
CA GLN A 65 11.77 0.62 3.27
C GLN A 65 12.10 -0.78 2.75
N PRO A 66 12.80 -0.91 1.61
CA PRO A 66 13.30 -2.20 1.17
C PRO A 66 14.21 -2.82 2.22
N ASN A 67 14.09 -4.12 2.42
CA ASN A 67 15.05 -4.88 3.18
C ASN A 67 16.25 -5.18 2.29
N TYR A 68 17.44 -4.70 2.67
CA TYR A 68 18.66 -4.89 1.87
C TYR A 68 19.32 -6.26 2.07
N LEU A 69 18.88 -7.04 3.07
CA LEU A 69 19.39 -8.39 3.35
C LEU A 69 18.50 -9.49 2.77
N ILE A 70 17.19 -9.22 2.67
CA ILE A 70 16.18 -10.16 2.18
C ILE A 70 15.59 -9.57 0.90
N GLN A 71 15.90 -10.19 -0.23
CA GLN A 71 15.47 -9.72 -1.54
C GLN A 71 13.93 -9.62 -1.61
N GLN A 72 13.42 -8.61 -2.32
CA GLN A 72 11.98 -8.46 -2.57
C GLN A 72 11.10 -8.39 -1.31
N ARG A 73 11.71 -8.02 -0.18
CA ARG A 73 11.03 -7.70 1.07
C ARG A 73 11.05 -6.21 1.30
N THR A 74 9.95 -5.69 1.82
CA THR A 74 9.80 -4.30 2.22
C THR A 74 9.27 -4.28 3.65
N ASP A 75 10.04 -3.69 4.55
CA ASP A 75 9.71 -3.59 5.97
C ASP A 75 8.87 -2.33 6.25
N LEU A 76 8.02 -2.43 7.26
CA LEU A 76 7.04 -1.43 7.65
C LEU A 76 7.32 -0.98 9.08
N TYR A 77 7.38 0.33 9.32
CA TYR A 77 7.71 0.91 10.62
C TYR A 77 6.79 2.06 11.00
N ASP A 78 6.40 2.15 12.26
CA ASP A 78 5.69 3.32 12.77
C ASP A 78 6.61 4.55 12.88
N SER A 79 6.06 5.69 13.27
CA SER A 79 6.82 6.94 13.46
C SER A 79 7.84 6.88 14.62
N LYS A 80 7.83 5.83 15.44
CA LYS A 80 8.78 5.56 16.52
C LYS A 80 9.83 4.52 16.11
N ASN A 81 9.89 4.14 14.83
CA ASN A 81 10.77 3.10 14.29
C ASN A 81 10.49 1.68 14.84
N GLN A 82 9.27 1.42 15.33
CA GLN A 82 8.86 0.08 15.73
C GLN A 82 8.34 -0.68 14.50
N SER A 83 8.78 -1.92 14.33
CA SER A 83 8.32 -2.75 13.21
C SER A 83 6.82 -3.01 13.33
N MET A 84 6.10 -2.78 12.24
CA MET A 84 4.68 -3.08 12.09
C MET A 84 4.45 -4.39 11.30
N GLY A 85 5.51 -4.96 10.73
CA GLY A 85 5.47 -6.11 9.84
C GLY A 85 6.28 -5.88 8.57
N TYR A 86 6.04 -6.71 7.55
CA TYR A 86 6.73 -6.62 6.26
C TYR A 86 5.94 -7.28 5.14
N ASN A 87 6.14 -6.77 3.94
CA ASN A 87 5.73 -7.41 2.70
C ASN A 87 6.86 -8.22 2.12
N GLN A 88 6.51 -9.33 1.48
CA GLN A 88 7.47 -10.13 0.74
C GLN A 88 6.82 -10.71 -0.52
N ASN A 89 7.49 -10.56 -1.66
CA ASN A 89 7.05 -11.24 -2.87
C ASN A 89 7.08 -12.75 -2.65
N ASN A 90 6.02 -13.42 -3.10
CA ASN A 90 5.95 -14.86 -3.07
C ASN A 90 6.71 -15.42 -4.27
N TYR A 91 7.77 -16.20 -4.02
CA TYR A 91 8.58 -16.78 -5.10
C TYR A 91 7.92 -17.97 -5.80
N LEU A 92 6.92 -18.60 -5.18
CA LEU A 92 6.22 -19.76 -5.72
C LEU A 92 4.99 -19.37 -6.55
N ILE A 93 4.37 -18.24 -6.20
CA ILE A 93 3.16 -17.74 -6.84
C ILE A 93 3.48 -16.39 -7.49
N GLN A 94 3.53 -16.38 -8.81
CA GLN A 94 3.84 -15.19 -9.59
C GLN A 94 2.88 -14.03 -9.24
N GLN A 95 3.41 -12.81 -9.14
CA GLN A 95 2.63 -11.58 -8.91
C GLN A 95 1.81 -11.59 -7.59
N ARG A 96 2.23 -12.41 -6.62
CA ARG A 96 1.70 -12.40 -5.26
C ARG A 96 2.68 -11.73 -4.31
N VAL A 97 2.15 -10.91 -3.40
CA VAL A 97 2.88 -10.27 -2.31
C VAL A 97 2.20 -10.66 -1.01
N ASP A 98 2.93 -11.34 -0.14
CA ASP A 98 2.46 -11.75 1.18
C ASP A 98 2.71 -10.65 2.21
N MET A 99 1.72 -10.43 3.08
CA MET A 99 1.74 -9.43 4.16
C MET A 99 1.91 -10.13 5.50
N TYR A 100 2.99 -9.86 6.21
CA TYR A 100 3.32 -10.51 7.49
C TYR A 100 3.31 -9.52 8.65
N ASP A 101 2.65 -9.84 9.75
CA ASP A 101 2.66 -8.96 10.93
C ASP A 101 4.05 -8.83 11.58
N GLN A 102 4.16 -8.01 12.63
CA GLN A 102 5.40 -7.80 13.38
C GLN A 102 6.00 -9.09 13.99
N LYS A 103 5.21 -10.17 14.12
CA LYS A 103 5.64 -11.48 14.62
C LYS A 103 6.03 -12.44 13.50
N GLY A 104 5.94 -12.01 12.24
CA GLY A 104 6.19 -12.85 11.06
C GLY A 104 5.03 -13.78 10.71
N GLN A 105 3.81 -13.51 11.21
CA GLN A 105 2.62 -14.30 10.86
C GLN A 105 1.93 -13.74 9.63
N LEU A 106 1.54 -14.61 8.70
CA LEU A 106 0.80 -14.22 7.50
C LEU A 106 -0.55 -13.60 7.90
N ASN A 107 -0.73 -12.32 7.58
CA ASN A 107 -1.96 -11.57 7.83
C ASN A 107 -2.88 -11.55 6.59
N GLY A 108 -2.28 -11.68 5.39
CA GLY A 108 -2.99 -11.74 4.12
C GLY A 108 -2.04 -11.67 2.94
N TYR A 109 -2.59 -11.51 1.74
CA TYR A 109 -1.77 -11.35 0.53
C TYR A 109 -2.47 -10.50 -0.53
N MET A 110 -1.67 -9.89 -1.38
CA MET A 110 -2.11 -9.21 -2.59
C MET A 110 -1.76 -10.06 -3.80
N GLN A 111 -2.62 -10.08 -4.80
CA GLN A 111 -2.39 -10.84 -6.01
C GLN A 111 -2.98 -10.14 -7.22
N GLN A 112 -2.17 -10.03 -8.28
CA GLN A 112 -2.62 -9.48 -9.56
C GLN A 112 -3.85 -10.24 -10.06
N ASP A 113 -4.85 -9.50 -10.51
CA ASP A 113 -6.04 -10.10 -11.11
C ASP A 113 -5.69 -10.67 -12.48
N TYR A 114 -6.06 -11.93 -12.71
CA TYR A 114 -5.75 -12.66 -13.94
C TYR A 114 -6.52 -12.16 -15.17
N LEU A 115 -7.66 -11.50 -14.98
CA LEU A 115 -8.51 -10.97 -16.05
C LEU A 115 -8.30 -9.46 -16.24
N GLN A 116 -7.83 -8.77 -15.21
CA GLN A 116 -7.69 -7.32 -15.18
C GLN A 116 -6.26 -6.92 -14.80
N ASN A 117 -5.41 -6.67 -15.80
CA ASN A 117 -4.00 -6.29 -15.61
C ASN A 117 -3.80 -5.00 -14.81
N ASN A 118 -4.82 -4.16 -14.67
CA ASN A 118 -4.77 -2.94 -13.86
C ASN A 118 -5.32 -3.12 -12.44
N ARG A 119 -5.71 -4.33 -12.04
CA ARG A 119 -6.33 -4.62 -10.74
C ARG A 119 -5.50 -5.62 -9.94
N VAL A 120 -5.37 -5.37 -8.65
CA VAL A 120 -4.75 -6.29 -7.69
C VAL A 120 -5.72 -6.54 -6.56
N ASN A 121 -6.04 -7.81 -6.35
CA ASN A 121 -6.94 -8.28 -5.32
C ASN A 121 -6.23 -8.41 -3.98
N ILE A 122 -6.94 -8.09 -2.90
CA ILE A 122 -6.45 -8.18 -1.52
C ILE A 122 -7.22 -9.28 -0.82
N TYR A 123 -6.51 -10.24 -0.24
CA TYR A 123 -7.05 -11.38 0.46
C TYR A 123 -6.58 -11.39 1.91
N ASP A 124 -7.43 -11.91 2.81
CA ASP A 124 -7.01 -12.25 4.16
C ASP A 124 -6.13 -13.53 4.16
N SER A 125 -5.58 -13.88 5.32
CA SER A 125 -4.74 -15.08 5.47
C SER A 125 -5.46 -16.40 5.19
N ARG A 126 -6.80 -16.38 5.11
CA ARG A 126 -7.65 -17.54 4.79
C ARG A 126 -8.04 -17.58 3.32
N GLY A 127 -7.61 -16.61 2.50
CA GLY A 127 -7.92 -16.53 1.08
C GLY A 127 -9.28 -15.91 0.76
N SER A 128 -9.94 -15.26 1.73
CA SER A 128 -11.17 -14.50 1.46
C SER A 128 -10.83 -13.09 0.96
N GLN A 129 -11.39 -12.71 -0.20
CA GLN A 129 -11.16 -11.39 -0.77
C GLN A 129 -11.77 -10.28 0.11
N GLN A 130 -10.95 -9.31 0.49
CA GLN A 130 -11.33 -8.16 1.31
C GLN A 130 -11.54 -6.88 0.48
N GLY A 131 -11.05 -6.87 -0.76
CA GLY A 131 -11.13 -5.73 -1.65
C GLY A 131 -10.15 -5.86 -2.81
N TYR A 132 -9.87 -4.74 -3.46
CA TYR A 132 -8.87 -4.64 -4.52
C TYR A 132 -8.45 -3.18 -4.72
N TYR A 133 -7.25 -2.96 -5.23
CA TYR A 133 -6.90 -1.68 -5.82
C TYR A 133 -6.87 -1.78 -7.34
N GLN A 134 -7.15 -0.67 -8.00
CA GLN A 134 -7.18 -0.59 -9.45
C GLN A 134 -6.46 0.68 -9.90
N VAL A 135 -5.49 0.52 -10.80
CA VAL A 135 -4.87 1.64 -11.51
C VAL A 135 -5.90 2.19 -12.49
N ASN A 136 -6.18 3.49 -12.38
CA ASN A 136 -7.13 4.14 -13.25
C ASN A 136 -6.52 4.29 -14.65
N PRO A 137 -7.07 3.63 -15.68
CA PRO A 137 -6.48 3.66 -17.02
C PRO A 137 -6.63 5.04 -17.70
N MET A 138 -7.64 5.83 -17.31
CA MET A 138 -7.87 7.19 -17.83
C MET A 138 -7.03 8.25 -17.10
N GLN A 139 -6.58 7.93 -15.89
CA GLN A 139 -5.75 8.78 -15.04
C GLN A 139 -4.56 7.94 -14.58
N GLN A 140 -3.60 7.68 -15.48
CA GLN A 140 -2.47 6.73 -15.30
C GLN A 140 -1.67 6.92 -14.00
N ASN A 141 -1.85 8.05 -13.32
CA ASN A 141 -1.21 8.41 -12.05
C ASN A 141 -2.13 8.27 -10.82
N THR A 142 -3.24 7.55 -10.93
CA THR A 142 -4.24 7.38 -9.88
C THR A 142 -4.50 5.91 -9.61
N ILE A 143 -4.51 5.54 -8.34
CA ILE A 143 -4.87 4.21 -7.84
C ILE A 143 -6.12 4.38 -6.97
N ASP A 144 -7.17 3.65 -7.28
CA ASP A 144 -8.40 3.63 -6.48
C ASP A 144 -8.47 2.32 -5.67
N LEU A 145 -8.81 2.43 -4.38
CA LEU A 145 -9.03 1.29 -3.50
C LEU A 145 -10.53 1.05 -3.34
N TYR A 146 -10.93 -0.22 -3.49
CA TYR A 146 -12.30 -0.69 -3.36
C TYR A 146 -12.40 -1.73 -2.24
N ASP A 147 -13.48 -1.64 -1.46
CA ASP A 147 -13.83 -2.70 -0.50
C ASP A 147 -14.46 -3.92 -1.21
N ASN A 148 -14.75 -4.97 -0.46
CA ASN A 148 -15.41 -6.17 -0.96
C ASN A 148 -16.83 -5.95 -1.53
N SER A 149 -17.44 -4.80 -1.25
CA SER A 149 -18.73 -4.37 -1.81
C SER A 149 -18.56 -3.55 -3.09
N HIS A 150 -17.34 -3.48 -3.63
CA HIS A 150 -16.96 -2.68 -4.79
C HIS A 150 -17.17 -1.18 -4.59
N LYS A 151 -17.27 -0.72 -3.34
CA LYS A 151 -17.34 0.70 -3.04
C LYS A 151 -15.93 1.26 -2.97
N LYS A 152 -15.68 2.34 -3.71
CA LYS A 152 -14.43 3.07 -3.59
C LYS A 152 -14.29 3.69 -2.19
N VAL A 153 -13.24 3.31 -1.48
CA VAL A 153 -12.95 3.77 -0.13
C VAL A 153 -11.79 4.76 -0.08
N GLN A 154 -10.92 4.76 -1.08
CA GLN A 154 -9.75 5.62 -1.13
C GLN A 154 -9.26 5.85 -2.56
N THR A 155 -8.54 6.95 -2.75
CA THR A 155 -7.83 7.27 -3.99
C THR A 155 -6.43 7.77 -3.66
N ILE A 156 -5.41 7.19 -4.28
CA ILE A 156 -4.02 7.66 -4.23
C ILE A 156 -3.72 8.32 -5.58
N ARG A 157 -3.23 9.55 -5.57
CA ARG A 157 -2.89 10.30 -6.80
C ARG A 157 -1.48 10.81 -6.72
N LYS A 158 -0.73 10.75 -7.82
CA LYS A 158 0.52 11.51 -7.96
C LYS A 158 0.27 12.98 -7.64
N SER A 159 1.12 13.58 -6.81
CA SER A 159 1.14 15.02 -6.61
C SER A 159 1.50 15.71 -7.93
N PRO A 160 0.78 16.77 -8.34
CA PRO A 160 1.15 17.56 -9.52
C PRO A 160 2.36 18.48 -9.28
N TYR A 161 2.81 18.60 -8.03
CA TYR A 161 3.97 19.37 -7.60
C TYR A 161 5.05 18.44 -7.05
#